data_AF-A0A8J4M336-F1
#
_entry.id   AF-A0A8J4M336-F1
#
_cell.length_a   1.000
_cell.length_b   1.000
_cell.length_c   1.000
_cell.angle_alpha   90.00
_cell.angle_beta   90.00
_cell.angle_gamma   90.00
#
_symmetry.space_group_name_H-M   'P 1'
#
loop_
_entity.id
_entity.type
_entity.pdbx_description
1 polymer ?
#
loop_
_entity_poly.entity_id
_entity_poly.type
_entity_poly.pdbx_seq_one_letter_code
_entity_poly.pdbx_strand_id
1 'polypeptide(L)'
;MGRSNFAKAVLLVAAIFILAACTNDNGVQPESDLILIRETDHGLFYSQILNENVEEMIESLATEFESNYHRIVDLFEFHPSAKSTFHVYTNHDELIRIIGRNTEGT
;
A
#
# COMPACT_ATOMS: atom_id res chain seq x y z
N MET A 1 -13.64 -55.39 -12.90
CA MET A 1 -12.67 -54.31 -13.21
C MET A 1 -13.33 -52.97 -12.94
N GLY A 2 -12.83 -52.13 -12.02
CA GLY A 2 -13.36 -50.75 -11.92
C GLY A 2 -13.23 -50.00 -10.59
N ARG A 3 -13.01 -50.67 -9.44
CA ARG A 3 -12.98 -49.98 -8.13
C ARG A 3 -11.59 -49.46 -7.71
N SER A 4 -10.51 -50.08 -8.17
CA SER A 4 -9.14 -49.70 -7.78
C SER A 4 -8.65 -48.40 -8.44
N ASN A 5 -9.05 -48.15 -9.69
CA ASN A 5 -8.59 -46.98 -10.43
C ASN A 5 -9.30 -45.68 -10.00
N PHE A 6 -10.53 -45.78 -9.49
CA PHE A 6 -11.29 -44.64 -8.98
C PHE A 6 -10.71 -44.11 -7.67
N ALA A 7 -10.35 -45.00 -6.73
CA ALA A 7 -9.73 -44.61 -5.46
C ALA A 7 -8.35 -43.94 -5.68
N LYS A 8 -7.56 -44.43 -6.65
CA LYS A 8 -6.28 -43.82 -7.02
C LYS A 8 -6.46 -42.45 -7.66
N ALA A 9 -7.48 -42.28 -8.50
CA ALA A 9 -7.78 -40.99 -9.12
C ALA A 9 -8.24 -39.95 -8.09
N VAL A 10 -9.09 -40.34 -7.13
CA VAL A 10 -9.54 -39.46 -6.04
C VAL A 10 -8.37 -39.03 -5.15
N LEU A 11 -7.47 -39.96 -4.84
CA LEU A 11 -6.29 -39.67 -4.01
C LEU A 11 -5.28 -38.76 -4.73
N LEU A 12 -5.17 -38.89 -6.06
CA LEU A 12 -4.32 -38.04 -6.89
C LEU A 12 -4.89 -36.63 -7.06
N VAL A 13 -6.22 -36.49 -7.20
CA VAL A 13 -6.89 -35.18 -7.22
C VAL A 13 -6.77 -34.48 -5.86
N ALA A 14 -6.96 -35.21 -4.75
CA ALA A 14 -6.80 -34.66 -3.41
C ALA A 14 -5.36 -34.17 -3.13
N ALA A 15 -4.35 -34.87 -3.63
CA ALA A 15 -2.95 -34.44 -3.52
C ALA A 15 -2.63 -33.17 -4.31
N ILE A 16 -3.28 -32.94 -5.47
CA ILE A 16 -3.10 -31.71 -6.27
C ILE A 16 -3.65 -30.48 -5.53
N PHE A 17 -4.79 -30.61 -4.83
CA PHE A 17 -5.36 -29.51 -4.04
C PHE A 17 -4.50 -29.12 -2.83
N ILE A 18 -3.76 -30.06 -2.25
CA ILE A 18 -2.90 -29.79 -1.07
C ILE A 18 -1.62 -29.04 -1.49
N LEU A 19 -1.09 -29.29 -2.70
CA LEU A 19 0.09 -28.60 -3.22
C LEU A 19 -0.19 -27.17 -3.71
N ALA A 20 -1.44 -26.86 -4.08
CA ALA A 20 -1.85 -25.49 -4.41
C ALA A 20 -2.01 -24.58 -3.17
N ALA A 21 -2.06 -25.16 -1.96
CA ALA A 21 -2.18 -24.42 -0.70
C ALA A 21 -0.81 -24.03 -0.10
N CYS A 22 0.30 -24.46 -0.70
CA CYS A 22 1.64 -24.02 -0.31
C CYS A 22 2.05 -22.79 -1.11
N THR A 23 1.54 -21.64 -0.67
CA THR A 23 2.34 -20.45 -0.37
C THR A 23 3.50 -20.12 -1.31
N ASN A 24 3.23 -19.20 -2.24
CA ASN A 24 4.16 -18.12 -2.52
C ASN A 24 3.42 -16.80 -2.23
N ASP A 25 3.12 -16.63 -0.95
CA ASP A 25 2.82 -15.32 -0.37
C ASP A 25 4.16 -14.58 -0.33
N ASN A 26 4.54 -14.00 -1.47
CA ASN A 26 5.59 -13.00 -1.50
C ASN A 26 5.05 -11.83 -0.67
N GLY A 27 5.37 -11.86 0.62
CA GLY A 27 4.83 -10.98 1.64
C GLY A 27 4.79 -9.53 1.18
N VAL A 28 3.62 -9.12 0.72
CA VAL A 28 3.16 -7.76 0.95
C VAL A 28 2.96 -7.72 2.46
N GLN A 29 3.92 -7.11 3.17
CA GLN A 29 3.74 -6.84 4.58
C GLN A 29 2.37 -6.16 4.75
N PRO A 30 1.58 -6.56 5.76
CA PRO A 30 0.28 -5.94 5.97
C PRO A 30 0.46 -4.42 6.10
N GLU A 31 -0.47 -3.66 5.52
CA GLU A 31 -0.68 -2.22 5.76
C GLU A 31 -1.01 -1.90 7.24
N SER A 32 -0.57 -2.72 8.19
CA SER A 32 -0.79 -2.51 9.61
C SER A 32 0.26 -1.53 10.12
N ASP A 33 -0.20 -0.29 10.34
CA ASP A 33 0.29 0.72 11.30
C ASP A 33 0.43 2.13 10.69
N LEU A 34 -0.28 2.43 9.59
CA LEU A 34 -0.41 3.80 9.12
C LEU A 34 -1.46 4.56 9.95
N ILE A 35 -1.01 5.61 10.64
CA ILE A 35 -1.84 6.50 11.45
C ILE A 35 -2.28 7.67 10.57
N LEU A 36 -3.58 7.92 10.48
CA LEU A 36 -4.10 9.14 9.87
C LEU A 36 -3.71 10.34 10.75
N ILE A 37 -2.88 11.23 10.22
CA ILE A 37 -2.42 12.42 10.93
C ILE A 37 -3.26 13.63 10.53
N ARG A 38 -3.52 13.79 9.22
CA ARG A 38 -4.29 14.93 8.70
C ARG A 38 -5.22 14.51 7.59
N GLU A 39 -6.42 15.09 7.62
CA GLU A 39 -7.39 15.04 6.53
C GLU A 39 -7.70 16.49 6.10
N THR A 40 -7.70 16.72 4.78
CA THR A 40 -8.15 17.98 4.15
C THR A 40 -9.35 17.71 3.25
N ASP A 41 -9.85 18.72 2.54
CA ASP A 41 -10.95 18.53 1.60
C ASP A 41 -10.56 17.58 0.46
N HIS A 42 -9.29 17.60 0.06
CA HIS A 42 -8.80 16.82 -1.09
C HIS A 42 -7.75 15.75 -0.76
N GLY A 43 -7.29 15.64 0.49
CA GLY A 43 -6.17 14.76 0.86
C GLY A 43 -6.34 14.01 2.18
N LEU A 44 -5.76 12.81 2.25
CA LEU A 44 -5.61 11.99 3.45
C LEU A 44 -4.11 11.71 3.65
N PHE A 45 -3.57 12.09 4.81
CA PHE A 45 -2.14 12.05 5.10
C PHE A 45 -1.84 11.08 6.24
N TYR A 46 -1.04 10.06 5.95
CA TYR A 46 -0.70 8.98 6.85
C TYR A 46 0.80 8.90 7.13
N SER A 47 1.16 8.44 8.31
CA SER A 47 2.54 8.10 8.69
C SER A 47 2.56 6.88 9.61
N GLN A 48 3.67 6.14 9.61
CA GLN A 48 3.91 5.04 10.56
C GLN A 48 4.28 5.55 11.97
N ILE A 49 4.80 6.77 12.07
CA ILE A 49 5.28 7.35 13.32
C ILE A 49 4.50 8.62 13.59
N LEU A 50 3.94 8.73 14.79
CA LEU A 50 3.35 9.95 15.32
C LEU A 50 4.30 10.56 16.36
N ASN A 51 4.92 11.68 16.00
CA ASN A 51 5.64 12.55 16.92
C ASN A 51 5.46 14.01 16.46
N GLU A 52 5.72 14.96 17.35
CA GLU A 52 5.47 16.39 17.12
C GLU A 52 6.12 16.93 15.83
N ASN A 53 7.37 16.55 15.55
CA ASN A 53 8.08 16.98 14.35
C ASN A 53 7.43 16.43 13.06
N VAL A 54 6.97 15.17 13.09
CA VAL A 54 6.31 14.54 11.94
C VAL A 54 4.92 15.12 11.71
N GLU A 55 4.19 15.41 12.79
CA GLU A 55 2.89 16.06 12.74
C GLU A 55 2.99 17.47 12.16
N GLU A 56 3.94 18.29 12.62
CA GLU A 56 4.15 19.65 12.09
C GLU A 56 4.52 19.63 10.60
N MET A 57 5.41 18.71 10.20
CA MET A 57 5.79 18.53 8.79
C MET A 57 4.58 18.14 7.93
N ILE A 58 3.74 17.21 8.41
CA ILE A 58 2.55 16.76 7.68
C ILE A 58 1.49 17.85 7.62
N GLU A 59 1.33 18.66 8.67
CA GLU A 59 0.40 19.80 8.67
C GLU A 59 0.82 20.84 7.62
N SER A 60 2.13 21.14 7.53
CA SER A 60 2.66 22.03 6.50
C SER A 60 2.44 21.45 5.10
N LEU A 61 2.74 20.16 4.89
CA LEU A 61 2.53 19.47 3.61
C LEU A 61 1.05 19.48 3.20
N ALA A 62 0.15 19.17 4.13
CA ALA A 62 -1.29 19.14 3.88
C ALA A 62 -1.84 20.53 3.54
N THR A 63 -1.37 21.56 4.24
CA THR A 63 -1.74 22.95 3.99
C THR A 63 -1.30 23.40 2.59
N GLU A 64 -0.06 23.11 2.21
CA GLU A 64 0.46 23.49 0.89
C GLU A 64 -0.15 22.68 -0.25
N PHE A 65 -0.43 21.40 -0.04
CA PHE A 65 -1.17 20.60 -1.01
C PHE A 65 -2.56 21.18 -1.25
N GLU A 66 -3.30 21.49 -0.18
CA GLU A 66 -4.66 22.00 -0.26
C GLU A 66 -4.71 23.37 -0.94
N SER A 67 -3.78 24.28 -0.60
CA SER A 67 -3.69 25.61 -1.21
C SER A 67 -3.36 25.57 -2.72
N ASN A 68 -2.73 24.49 -3.18
CA ASN A 68 -2.32 24.30 -4.58
C ASN A 68 -3.15 23.25 -5.33
N TYR A 69 -4.15 22.63 -4.70
CA TYR A 69 -4.84 21.45 -5.24
C TYR A 69 -5.39 21.68 -6.65
N HIS A 70 -6.15 22.76 -6.85
CA HIS A 70 -6.72 23.08 -8.16
C HIS A 70 -5.65 23.26 -9.23
N ARG A 71 -4.54 23.92 -8.90
CA ARG A 71 -3.41 24.09 -9.83
C ARG A 71 -2.77 22.75 -10.20
N ILE A 72 -2.65 21.81 -9.26
CA ILE A 72 -2.11 20.48 -9.51
C ILE A 72 -3.05 19.69 -10.43
N VAL A 73 -4.34 19.66 -10.09
CA VAL A 73 -5.37 18.98 -10.89
C VAL A 73 -5.44 19.53 -12.31
N ASP A 74 -5.45 20.85 -12.46
CA ASP A 74 -5.49 21.51 -13.77
C ASP A 74 -4.24 21.21 -14.60
N LEU A 75 -3.06 21.19 -13.98
CA LEU A 75 -1.79 20.92 -14.66
C LEU A 75 -1.74 19.52 -15.26
N PHE A 76 -2.31 18.54 -14.56
CA PHE A 76 -2.30 17.14 -14.97
C PHE A 76 -3.60 16.69 -15.65
N GLU A 77 -4.55 17.60 -15.85
CA GLU A 77 -5.92 17.31 -16.30
C GLU A 77 -6.58 16.16 -15.49
N PHE A 78 -6.22 16.07 -14.21
CA PHE A 78 -6.49 14.93 -13.35
C PHE A 78 -7.73 15.16 -12.49
N HIS A 79 -8.77 14.35 -12.67
CA HIS A 79 -10.03 14.50 -11.93
C HIS A 79 -10.22 13.31 -10.98
N PRO A 80 -9.76 13.39 -9.73
CA PRO A 80 -9.87 12.27 -8.81
C PRO A 80 -11.33 12.04 -8.39
N SER A 81 -11.72 10.77 -8.29
CA SER A 81 -13.04 10.36 -7.79
C SER A 81 -13.11 10.28 -6.25
N ALA A 82 -11.98 10.46 -5.58
CA ALA A 82 -11.81 10.36 -4.13
C ALA A 82 -10.65 11.26 -3.66
N LYS A 83 -10.48 11.45 -2.35
CA LYS A 83 -9.33 12.18 -1.81
C LYS A 83 -8.01 11.51 -2.18
N SER A 84 -7.00 12.31 -2.48
CA SER A 84 -5.64 11.83 -2.70
C SER A 84 -5.08 11.25 -1.41
N THR A 85 -4.46 10.08 -1.48
CA THR A 85 -3.86 9.41 -0.31
C THR A 85 -2.35 9.60 -0.33
N PHE A 86 -1.80 10.13 0.76
CA PHE A 86 -0.39 10.40 0.94
C PHE A 86 0.15 9.53 2.07
N HIS A 87 1.15 8.69 1.77
CA HIS A 87 1.91 7.94 2.76
C HIS A 87 3.26 8.61 2.94
N VAL A 88 3.51 9.13 4.14
CA VAL A 88 4.73 9.86 4.49
C VAL A 88 5.63 8.94 5.30
N TYR A 89 6.82 8.66 4.76
CA TYR A 89 7.86 7.86 5.40
C TYR A 89 9.06 8.75 5.72
N THR A 90 9.49 8.76 6.97
CA THR A 90 10.66 9.55 7.42
C THR A 90 11.96 8.75 7.39
N ASN A 91 11.89 7.44 7.23
CA ASN A 91 13.04 6.56 7.10
C ASN A 91 13.27 6.22 5.62
N HIS A 92 14.41 6.67 5.09
CA HIS A 92 14.79 6.49 3.69
C HIS A 92 15.01 5.01 3.30
N ASP A 93 15.66 4.23 4.17
CA ASP A 93 15.91 2.81 3.91
C ASP A 93 14.61 2.01 3.88
N GLU A 94 13.68 2.39 4.76
CA GLU A 94 12.33 1.82 4.78
C GLU A 94 11.51 2.24 3.54
N LEU A 95 11.62 3.50 3.12
CA LEU A 95 10.99 3.98 1.90
C LEU A 95 11.48 3.17 0.69
N ILE A 96 12.79 2.98 0.53
CA ILE A 96 13.38 2.15 -0.54
C ILE A 96 12.85 0.72 -0.48
N ARG A 97 12.78 0.13 0.72
CA ARG A 97 12.23 -1.23 0.90
C ARG A 97 10.79 -1.33 0.40
N ILE A 98 9.96 -0.30 0.65
CA ILE A 98 8.54 -0.28 0.27
C ILE A 98 8.36 -0.04 -1.23
N ILE A 99 9.07 0.93 -1.81
CA ILE A 99 8.90 1.29 -3.23
C ILE A 99 9.70 0.39 -4.19
N GLY A 100 10.62 -0.42 -3.66
CA GLY A 100 11.38 -1.42 -4.41
C GLY A 100 12.41 -0.84 -5.40
N ARG A 101 12.74 0.44 -5.31
CA ARG A 101 13.71 1.13 -6.17
C ARG A 101 14.43 2.23 -5.42
N ASN A 102 15.68 2.50 -5.79
CA ASN A 102 16.34 3.74 -5.39
C ASN A 102 15.69 4.88 -6.18
N THR A 103 15.17 5.87 -5.46
CA THR A 103 14.75 7.14 -6.03
C THR A 103 15.73 8.21 -5.58
N GLU A 104 16.17 9.05 -6.50
CA GLU A 104 16.90 10.26 -6.12
C GLU A 104 15.90 11.22 -5.47
N GLY A 105 15.91 11.28 -4.14
CA GLY A 105 15.31 12.38 -3.39
C GLY A 105 16.39 13.41 -3.12
N THR A 106 16.31 14.57 -3.77
CA THR A 106 17.13 15.76 -3.47
C THR A 106 16.64 16.46 -2.22
#